data_AF-R7ES11-F1
#
_entry.id   AF-R7ES11-F1
#
_cell.length_a   1.000
_cell.length_b   1.000
_cell.length_c   1.000
_cell.angle_alpha   90.00
_cell.angle_beta   90.00
_cell.angle_gamma   90.00
#
_symmetry.space_group_name_H-M   'P 1'
#
loop_
_entity.id
_entity.type
_entity.pdbx_description
1 polymer ?
#
loop_
_entity_poly.entity_id
_entity_poly.type
_entity_poly.pdbx_seq_one_letter_code
_entity_poly.pdbx_strand_id
1 'polypeptide(L)'
;MFGKLLKRFASSKDPDSPRYRREMAERICGKRLRYVTERRNNVDEVIGREGNMSLRNGELIVFSSSDVVFRCPVDELRASELLSKDGVVLTGPDIEHGGAERTVIAYYVYYR
;
A
#
# COMPACT_ATOMS: atom_id res chain seq x y z
N MET A 1 -6.93 -26.19 -11.12
CA MET A 1 -7.98 -25.24 -10.70
C MET A 1 -8.49 -25.41 -9.26
N PHE A 2 -7.89 -26.28 -8.42
CA PHE A 2 -8.37 -26.51 -7.03
C PHE A 2 -7.78 -25.56 -5.97
N GLY A 3 -6.59 -24.99 -6.16
CA GLY A 3 -5.91 -24.18 -5.14
C GLY A 3 -6.54 -22.82 -4.80
N LYS A 4 -7.30 -22.22 -5.74
CA LYS A 4 -7.97 -20.93 -5.50
C LYS A 4 -9.18 -21.06 -4.55
N LEU A 5 -9.83 -22.22 -4.53
CA LEU A 5 -11.03 -22.45 -3.70
C LEU A 5 -10.67 -22.57 -2.21
N LEU A 6 -9.57 -23.27 -1.89
CA LEU A 6 -9.08 -23.43 -0.51
C LEU A 6 -8.55 -22.11 0.09
N LYS A 7 -7.94 -21.24 -0.72
CA LYS A 7 -7.37 -19.96 -0.27
C LYS A 7 -8.45 -19.02 0.32
N ARG A 8 -9.69 -19.08 -0.19
CA ARG A 8 -10.84 -18.27 0.28
C ARG A 8 -11.34 -18.63 1.67
N PHE A 9 -11.16 -19.88 2.11
CA PHE A 9 -11.56 -20.30 3.47
C PHE A 9 -10.50 -19.98 4.52
N ALA A 10 -9.28 -19.67 4.09
CA ALA A 10 -8.16 -19.42 4.97
C ALA A 10 -7.82 -17.92 5.11
N SER A 11 -8.30 -17.05 4.22
CA SER A 11 -8.06 -15.60 4.33
C SER A 11 -8.61 -15.06 5.65
N SER A 12 -7.75 -14.45 6.45
CA SER A 12 -8.19 -13.76 7.67
C SER A 12 -9.10 -12.59 7.27
N LYS A 13 -10.20 -12.40 8.00
CA LYS A 13 -11.06 -11.23 7.83
C LYS A 13 -10.64 -10.05 8.72
N ASP A 14 -9.73 -10.30 9.66
CA ASP A 14 -9.22 -9.31 10.59
C ASP A 14 -8.11 -8.47 9.95
N PRO A 15 -8.34 -7.16 9.70
CA PRO A 15 -7.36 -6.27 9.08
C PRO A 15 -6.06 -6.11 9.86
N ASP A 16 -6.09 -6.33 11.18
CA ASP A 16 -4.92 -6.20 12.04
C ASP A 16 -4.11 -7.49 12.15
N SER A 17 -4.61 -8.61 11.61
CA SER A 17 -3.87 -9.87 11.62
C SER A 17 -2.65 -9.81 10.66
N PRO A 18 -1.47 -10.34 11.06
CA PRO A 18 -0.27 -10.35 10.19
C PRO A 18 -0.52 -11.01 8.83
N ARG A 19 -1.37 -12.04 8.81
CA ARG A 19 -1.77 -12.71 7.58
C ARG A 19 -2.53 -11.80 6.63
N TYR A 20 -3.52 -11.05 7.12
CA TYR A 20 -4.27 -10.11 6.29
C TYR A 20 -3.35 -9.04 5.71
N ARG A 21 -2.46 -8.47 6.54
CA ARG A 21 -1.50 -7.44 6.11
C ARG A 21 -0.62 -7.95 4.96
N ARG A 22 -0.10 -9.17 5.07
CA ARG A 22 0.68 -9.82 4.00
C ARG A 22 -0.15 -10.09 2.74
N GLU A 23 -1.33 -10.68 2.88
CA GLU A 23 -2.24 -10.94 1.74
C GLU A 23 -2.69 -9.64 1.04
N MET A 24 -2.82 -8.55 1.78
CA MET A 24 -3.13 -7.21 1.26
C MET A 24 -1.94 -6.63 0.52
N ALA A 25 -0.74 -6.67 1.12
CA ALA A 25 0.48 -6.16 0.52
C ALA A 25 0.82 -6.91 -0.78
N GLU A 26 0.65 -8.24 -0.81
CA GLU A 26 0.81 -9.06 -2.02
C GLU A 26 -0.13 -8.63 -3.15
N ARG A 27 -1.37 -8.24 -2.82
CA ARG A 27 -2.39 -7.86 -3.80
C ARG A 27 -2.09 -6.52 -4.48
N ILE A 28 -1.53 -5.58 -3.72
CA ILE A 28 -1.21 -4.24 -4.21
C ILE A 28 0.21 -4.16 -4.80
N CYS A 29 1.09 -5.10 -4.46
CA CYS A 29 2.42 -5.20 -5.04
C CYS A 29 2.36 -5.25 -6.58
N GLY A 30 3.23 -4.49 -7.24
CA GLY A 30 3.32 -4.38 -8.69
C GLY A 30 2.31 -3.44 -9.34
N LYS A 31 1.37 -2.85 -8.59
CA LYS A 31 0.46 -1.83 -9.13
C LYS A 31 1.24 -0.59 -9.53
N ARG A 32 0.99 -0.10 -10.76
CA ARG A 32 1.49 1.20 -11.21
C ARG A 32 0.70 2.34 -10.59
N LEU A 33 1.40 3.39 -10.23
CA LEU A 33 0.86 4.56 -9.56
C LEU A 33 0.77 5.73 -10.53
N ARG A 34 -0.32 6.49 -10.45
CA ARG A 34 -0.50 7.78 -11.10
C ARG A 34 0.09 8.90 -10.25
N TYR A 35 -0.27 8.94 -8.98
CA TYR A 35 0.27 9.85 -7.98
C TYR A 35 0.03 9.31 -6.57
N VAL A 36 0.76 9.85 -5.61
CA VAL A 36 0.62 9.57 -4.19
C VAL A 36 0.30 10.87 -3.47
N THR A 37 -0.68 10.85 -2.58
CA THR A 37 -1.00 12.00 -1.72
C THR A 37 -0.78 11.70 -0.25
N GLU A 38 -0.59 12.75 0.53
CA GLU A 38 -0.59 12.71 1.99
C GLU A 38 -1.37 13.92 2.51
N ARG A 39 -2.17 13.72 3.56
CA ARG A 39 -2.86 14.82 4.20
C ARG A 39 -1.93 15.55 5.15
N ARG A 40 -1.65 16.81 4.86
CA ARG A 40 -0.84 17.72 5.69
C ARG A 40 -1.61 19.01 5.90
N ASN A 41 -1.69 19.49 7.14
CA ASN A 41 -2.41 20.73 7.48
C ASN A 41 -3.84 20.81 6.89
N ASN A 42 -4.59 19.70 6.93
CA ASN A 42 -5.95 19.56 6.35
C ASN A 42 -6.04 19.70 4.82
N VAL A 43 -4.93 19.62 4.10
CA VAL A 43 -4.88 19.61 2.64
C VAL A 43 -4.26 18.31 2.16
N ASP A 44 -4.84 17.72 1.11
CA ASP A 44 -4.26 16.55 0.45
C ASP A 44 -3.21 17.03 -0.55
N GLU A 45 -1.94 16.85 -0.21
CA GLU A 45 -0.80 17.26 -1.03
C GLU A 45 -0.28 16.09 -1.87
N VAL A 46 0.07 16.34 -3.13
CA VAL A 46 0.72 15.34 -3.99
C VAL A 46 2.20 15.26 -3.62
N ILE A 47 2.63 14.13 -3.05
CA ILE A 47 4.02 13.89 -2.63
C ILE A 47 4.83 13.07 -3.65
N GLY A 48 4.17 12.48 -4.64
CA GLY A 48 4.82 11.72 -5.71
C GLY A 48 3.94 11.62 -6.95
N ARG A 49 4.56 11.64 -8.14
CA ARG A 49 3.90 11.45 -9.44
C ARG A 49 4.59 10.32 -10.18
N GLU A 50 3.77 9.44 -10.75
CA GLU A 50 4.18 8.23 -11.46
C GLU A 50 5.04 7.28 -10.62
N GLY A 51 4.74 5.99 -10.65
CA GLY A 51 5.48 5.08 -9.80
C GLY A 51 4.97 3.66 -9.80
N ASN A 52 5.43 2.91 -8.80
CA ASN A 52 4.94 1.57 -8.52
C ASN A 52 5.06 1.26 -7.03
N MET A 53 4.34 0.21 -6.61
CA MET A 53 4.56 -0.41 -5.31
C MET A 53 5.29 -1.72 -5.47
N SER A 54 6.22 -2.02 -4.57
CA SER A 54 6.96 -3.26 -4.56
C SER A 54 7.06 -3.84 -3.14
N LEU A 55 7.17 -5.16 -3.07
CA LEU A 55 7.48 -5.88 -1.84
C LEU A 55 8.93 -6.34 -1.88
N ARG A 56 9.70 -6.00 -0.85
CA ARG A 56 11.10 -6.42 -0.72
C ARG A 56 11.43 -6.65 0.75
N ASN A 57 12.01 -7.80 1.07
CA ASN A 57 12.47 -8.14 2.42
C ASN A 57 11.42 -7.96 3.54
N GLY A 58 10.14 -8.20 3.25
CA GLY A 58 9.05 -8.01 4.22
C GLY A 58 8.55 -6.57 4.38
N GLU A 59 8.97 -5.66 3.49
CA GLU A 59 8.59 -4.25 3.50
C GLU A 59 7.81 -3.91 2.22
N LEU A 60 6.79 -3.08 2.37
CA LEU A 60 6.14 -2.41 1.24
C LEU A 60 6.88 -1.11 0.94
N ILE A 61 7.33 -0.96 -0.30
CA ILE A 61 8.02 0.22 -0.80
C ILE A 61 7.13 0.90 -1.85
N VAL A 62 6.79 2.16 -1.61
CA VAL A 62 6.10 3.02 -2.58
C VAL A 62 7.16 3.90 -3.23
N PHE A 63 7.48 3.62 -4.50
CA PHE A 63 8.48 4.38 -5.26
C PHE A 63 7.76 5.28 -6.26
N SER A 64 8.04 6.58 -6.22
CA SER A 64 7.44 7.58 -7.10
C SER A 64 8.34 8.78 -7.29
N SER A 65 8.25 9.47 -8.43
CA SER A 65 9.12 10.63 -8.73
C SER A 65 10.63 10.37 -8.61
N SER A 66 11.08 9.13 -8.87
CA SER A 66 12.47 8.68 -8.67
C SER A 66 12.93 8.60 -7.20
N ASP A 67 11.99 8.59 -6.25
CA ASP A 67 12.27 8.53 -4.82
C ASP A 67 11.36 7.50 -4.10
N VAL A 68 11.79 7.05 -2.92
CA VAL A 68 10.95 6.23 -2.03
C VAL A 68 10.10 7.19 -1.22
N VAL A 69 8.81 7.29 -1.53
CA VAL A 69 7.91 8.26 -0.86
C VAL A 69 7.28 7.72 0.42
N PHE A 70 7.28 6.39 0.60
CA PHE A 70 6.81 5.69 1.78
C PHE A 70 7.39 4.26 1.81
N ARG A 71 7.91 3.84 2.97
CA ARG A 71 8.38 2.47 3.19
C ARG A 71 7.95 1.98 4.56
N CYS A 72 7.28 0.83 4.61
CA CYS A 72 6.72 0.30 5.86
C CYS A 72 6.93 -1.22 5.96
N PRO A 73 7.34 -1.75 7.13
CA PRO A 73 7.25 -3.18 7.42
C PRO A 73 5.82 -3.69 7.21
N VAL A 74 5.64 -4.77 6.47
CA VAL A 74 4.31 -5.33 6.16
C VAL A 74 3.58 -5.76 7.43
N ASP A 75 4.32 -6.22 8.44
CA ASP A 75 3.74 -6.66 9.70
C ASP A 75 3.18 -5.49 10.52
N GLU A 76 3.49 -4.23 10.19
CA GLU A 76 2.97 -3.01 10.82
C GLU A 76 2.07 -2.19 9.89
N LEU A 77 1.95 -2.60 8.63
CA LEU A 77 1.20 -1.89 7.60
C LEU A 77 -0.31 -2.14 7.74
N ARG A 78 -1.07 -1.05 7.84
CA ARG A 78 -2.51 -1.05 7.57
C ARG A 78 -2.76 -0.57 6.16
N ALA A 79 -3.35 -1.42 5.33
CA ALA A 79 -3.65 -1.10 3.95
C ALA A 79 -5.13 -1.37 3.65
N SER A 80 -5.77 -0.46 2.92
CA SER A 80 -7.18 -0.58 2.52
C SER A 80 -7.41 0.02 1.14
N GLU A 81 -7.92 -0.78 0.21
CA GLU A 81 -8.27 -0.28 -1.13
C GLU A 81 -9.43 0.72 -1.04
N LEU A 82 -9.37 1.77 -1.86
CA LEU A 82 -10.46 2.73 -2.01
C LEU A 82 -11.71 2.00 -2.54
N LEU A 83 -12.90 2.50 -2.21
CA LEU A 83 -14.17 1.93 -2.70
C LEU A 83 -14.26 1.91 -4.23
N SER A 84 -13.64 2.90 -4.88
CA SER A 84 -13.47 3.03 -6.33
C SER A 84 -12.48 2.03 -6.93
N LYS A 85 -11.67 1.33 -6.10
CA LYS A 85 -10.59 0.41 -6.49
C LYS A 85 -9.51 1.03 -7.37
N ASP A 86 -9.43 2.35 -7.40
CA ASP A 86 -8.45 3.14 -8.14
C ASP A 86 -7.26 3.57 -7.28
N GLY A 87 -7.15 3.05 -6.05
CA GLY A 87 -6.04 3.33 -5.17
C GLY A 87 -6.13 2.57 -3.85
N VAL A 88 -5.17 2.84 -2.98
CA VAL A 88 -5.04 2.23 -1.66
C VAL A 88 -4.59 3.28 -0.63
N VAL A 89 -5.22 3.25 0.54
CA VAL A 89 -4.78 3.98 1.73
C VAL A 89 -3.76 3.09 2.46
N LEU A 90 -2.60 3.66 2.79
CA LEU A 90 -1.51 3.00 3.50
C LEU A 90 -1.19 3.80 4.76
N THR A 91 -1.26 3.13 5.91
CA THR A 91 -0.93 3.72 7.21
C THR A 91 0.08 2.83 7.94
N GLY A 92 1.13 3.43 8.47
CA GLY A 92 2.15 2.73 9.25
C GLY A 92 3.41 3.58 9.47
N PRO A 93 4.40 3.05 10.21
CA PRO A 93 5.67 3.72 10.43
C PRO A 93 6.48 3.78 9.14
N ASP A 94 6.82 4.99 8.71
CA ASP A 94 7.62 5.19 7.51
C ASP A 94 9.11 5.19 7.81
N ILE A 95 9.73 4.03 7.63
CA ILE A 95 11.14 3.80 8.00
C ILE A 95 12.12 4.53 7.08
N GLU A 96 11.69 4.99 5.91
CA GLU A 96 12.55 5.79 5.02
C GLU A 96 12.72 7.22 5.53
N HIS A 97 11.69 7.80 6.15
CA HIS A 97 11.65 9.21 6.59
C HIS A 97 11.67 9.38 8.11
N GLY A 98 12.35 8.48 8.83
CA GLY A 98 12.58 8.61 10.27
C GLY A 98 11.59 7.88 11.18
N GLY A 99 10.73 7.01 10.64
CA GLY A 99 9.92 6.05 11.40
C GLY A 99 8.62 6.59 11.99
N ALA A 100 8.25 7.84 11.69
CA ALA A 100 6.97 8.41 12.13
C ALA A 100 5.80 7.67 11.46
N GLU A 101 4.68 7.53 12.17
CA GLU A 101 3.44 7.01 11.58
C GLU A 101 2.90 8.00 10.55
N ARG A 102 2.79 7.55 9.30
CA ARG A 102 2.27 8.34 8.17
C ARG A 102 1.07 7.65 7.56
N THR A 103 0.19 8.43 6.93
CA THR A 103 -0.91 7.92 6.12
C THR A 103 -0.83 8.52 4.72
N VAL A 104 -0.58 7.67 3.72
CA VAL A 104 -0.49 8.06 2.32
C VAL A 104 -1.57 7.36 1.50
N ILE A 105 -2.04 7.99 0.43
CA ILE A 105 -2.98 7.41 -0.51
C ILE A 105 -2.28 7.27 -1.87
N ALA A 106 -2.11 6.03 -2.33
CA ALA A 106 -1.49 5.72 -3.61
C ALA A 106 -2.58 5.44 -4.66
N TYR A 107 -2.70 6.33 -5.65
CA TYR A 107 -3.67 6.20 -6.74
C TYR A 107 -3.07 5.43 -7.91
N TYR A 108 -3.79 4.46 -8.44
CA TYR A 108 -3.36 3.58 -9.52
C TYR A 108 -3.50 4.24 -10.89
N VAL A 109 -2.68 3.76 -11.84
CA VAL A 109 -2.93 4.02 -13.27
C VAL A 109 -4.12 3.16 -13.71
N TYR A 110 -5.18 3.82 -14.18
CA TYR A 110 -6.33 3.14 -14.77
C TYR A 110 -6.03 2.80 -16.23
N TYR A 111 -5.92 1.51 -16.54
CA TYR A 111 -5.88 1.03 -17.93
C TYR A 111 -7.34 0.90 -18.41
N ARG A 112 -7.74 1.73 -19.39
CA ARG A 112 -8.96 1.49 -20.20
C ARG A 112 -8.62 0.55 -21.34
#